data_AF-A0A8T3QFN9-F1
#
_entry.id   AF-A0A8T3QFN9-F1
#
_cell.length_a   1.000
_cell.length_b   1.000
_cell.length_c   1.000
_cell.angle_alpha   90.00
_cell.angle_beta   90.00
_cell.angle_gamma   90.00
#
_symmetry.space_group_name_H-M   'P 1'
#
loop_
_entity.id
_entity.type
_entity.pdbx_description
1 polymer ?
#
loop_
_entity_poly.entity_id
_entity_poly.type
_entity_poly.pdbx_seq_one_letter_code
_entity_poly.pdbx_strand_id
1 'polypeptide(L)' 'MCYYCAHCNFALSTLPAERWGHPVRTVDPPLWRGEAEPLTRKQCTWTIWKTLEAIPEREYERIGRTKPALPVRPVIHDP' A
#
# COMPACT_ATOMS: atom_id res chain seq x y z
N MET A 1 6.23 -15.54 8.28
CA MET A 1 6.44 -14.08 8.41
C MET A 1 7.65 -13.75 7.53
N CYS A 2 7.43 -13.12 6.38
CA CYS A 2 8.47 -12.97 5.35
C CYS A 2 9.39 -11.79 5.68
N TYR A 3 10.70 -11.96 5.50
CA TYR A 3 11.61 -10.82 5.35
C TYR A 3 11.20 -10.02 4.11
N TYR A 4 11.41 -8.70 4.13
CA TYR A 4 11.05 -7.87 2.98
C TYR A 4 11.71 -8.38 1.70
N CYS A 5 10.92 -8.53 0.65
CA CYS A 5 11.39 -8.93 -0.66
C CYS A 5 10.58 -8.21 -1.73
N ALA A 6 11.19 -8.05 -2.90
CA ALA A 6 10.52 -7.50 -4.07
C ALA A 6 9.25 -8.29 -4.43
N HIS A 7 9.22 -9.61 -4.15
CA HIS A 7 8.06 -10.45 -4.40
C HIS A 7 6.82 -9.99 -3.62
N CYS A 8 6.92 -9.69 -2.32
CA CYS A 8 5.76 -9.21 -1.56
C CYS A 8 5.26 -7.86 -2.08
N ASN A 9 6.15 -6.91 -2.37
CA ASN A 9 5.75 -5.62 -2.94
C ASN A 9 5.09 -5.77 -4.33
N PHE A 10 5.64 -6.65 -5.17
CA PHE A 10 5.07 -6.95 -6.48
C PHE A 10 3.68 -7.57 -6.35
N ALA A 11 3.55 -8.67 -5.61
CA ALA A 11 2.31 -9.43 -5.51
C ALA A 11 1.18 -8.68 -4.78
N LEU A 12 1.51 -7.84 -3.80
CA LEU A 12 0.52 -7.20 -2.93
C LEU A 12 0.15 -5.78 -3.37
N SER A 13 1.10 -5.03 -3.94
CA SER A 13 0.87 -3.65 -4.37
C SER A 13 0.83 -3.53 -5.90
N THR A 14 1.87 -4.00 -6.59
CA THR A 14 2.05 -3.72 -8.02
C THR A 14 1.02 -4.47 -8.88
N LEU A 15 0.95 -5.79 -8.74
CA LEU A 15 0.06 -6.63 -9.52
C LEU A 15 -1.43 -6.29 -9.28
N PRO A 16 -1.92 -6.05 -8.05
CA PRO A 16 -3.27 -5.58 -7.83
C PRO A 16 -3.55 -4.21 -8.46
N ALA A 17 -2.61 -3.28 -8.39
CA ALA A 17 -2.77 -2.00 -9.06
C ALA A 17 -2.85 -2.17 -10.59
N GLU A 18 -2.05 -3.05 -11.18
CA GLU A 18 -2.10 -3.41 -12.60
C GLU A 18 -3.44 -4.02 -13.02
N ARG A 19 -3.99 -4.92 -12.20
CA ARG A 19 -5.19 -5.69 -12.55
C ARG A 19 -6.49 -4.98 -12.20
N TRP A 20 -6.50 -4.19 -11.12
CA TRP A 20 -7.72 -3.62 -10.52
C TRP A 20 -7.65 -2.09 -10.33
N GLY A 21 -6.55 -1.45 -10.74
CA GLY A 21 -6.37 0.00 -10.66
C GLY A 21 -5.82 0.51 -9.33
N HIS A 22 -5.85 -0.30 -8.26
CA HIS A 22 -5.46 0.12 -6.91
C HIS A 22 -4.64 -0.94 -6.16
N PRO A 23 -3.64 -0.54 -5.34
CA PRO A 23 -2.99 -1.45 -4.44
C PRO A 23 -3.95 -1.87 -3.31
N VAL A 24 -4.04 -3.17 -3.04
CA VAL A 24 -4.92 -3.70 -1.97
C VAL A 24 -4.18 -3.79 -0.64
N ARG A 25 -2.93 -4.23 -0.71
CA ARG A 25 -2.03 -4.31 0.45
C ARG A 25 -0.70 -3.69 0.09
N THR A 26 -0.07 -3.07 1.08
CA THR A 26 1.15 -2.33 0.86
C THR A 26 2.21 -2.73 1.84
N VAL A 27 3.45 -2.74 1.37
CA VAL A 27 4.57 -3.34 2.10
C VAL A 27 5.65 -2.28 2.29
N ASP A 28 5.89 -1.94 3.55
CA ASP A 28 7.06 -1.14 3.93
C ASP A 28 8.26 -2.06 4.15
N PRO A 29 9.45 -1.69 3.62
CA PRO A 29 10.68 -2.38 3.97
C PRO A 29 11.04 -2.19 5.44
N PRO A 30 11.86 -3.09 6.02
CA PRO A 30 12.54 -2.81 7.26
C PRO A 30 13.34 -1.51 7.11
N LEU A 31 13.30 -0.69 8.15
CA LEU A 31 14.08 0.54 8.23
C LEU A 31 15.10 0.34 9.33
N TRP A 32 16.31 -0.04 8.94
CA TRP A 32 17.42 -0.15 9.87
C TRP A 32 18.02 1.24 10.13
N ARG A 33 18.05 1.65 11.40
CA ARG A 33 18.62 2.94 11.84
C ARG A 33 19.74 2.78 12.87
N GLY A 34 20.18 1.54 13.10
CA GLY A 34 21.13 1.18 14.16
C GLY A 34 20.48 0.31 15.23
N GLU A 35 21.28 -0.51 15.90
CA GLU A 35 20.77 -1.53 16.82
C GLU A 35 20.08 -0.95 18.07
N ALA A 36 20.56 0.20 18.55
CA ALA A 36 20.01 0.89 19.72
C ALA A 36 18.89 1.90 19.39
N GLU A 37 18.60 2.14 18.10
CA GLU A 37 17.62 3.15 17.69
C GLU A 37 16.18 2.60 17.80
N PRO A 38 15.30 3.22 18.61
CA PRO A 38 13.92 2.74 18.78
C PRO A 38 13.09 2.68 17.49
N LEU A 39 13.42 3.52 16.51
CA LEU A 39 12.74 3.55 15.22
C LEU A 39 13.26 2.48 14.23
N THR A 40 14.17 1.60 14.65
CA THR A 40 14.63 0.48 13.85
C THR A 40 13.51 -0.55 13.66
N ARG A 41 13.09 -0.76 12.42
CA ARG A 41 12.15 -1.80 12.02
C ARG A 41 12.91 -2.95 11.38
N LYS A 42 13.05 -4.08 12.07
CA LYS A 42 13.78 -5.26 11.57
C LYS A 42 12.95 -6.13 10.61
N GLN A 43 11.63 -5.91 10.55
CA GLN A 43 10.70 -6.67 9.71
C GLN A 43 9.91 -5.75 8.78
N CYS A 44 9.42 -6.29 7.67
CA CYS A 44 8.47 -5.55 6.84
C CYS A 44 7.17 -5.32 7.58
N THR A 45 6.51 -4.20 7.30
CA THR A 45 5.16 -3.92 7.79
C THR A 45 4.19 -3.98 6.61
N TRP A 46 3.03 -4.61 6.81
CA TRP A 46 1.97 -4.64 5.81
C TRP A 46 0.80 -3.76 6.25
N THR A 47 0.30 -2.94 5.34
CA THR A 47 -0.93 -2.17 5.55
C THR A 47 -2.00 -2.70 4.59
N ILE A 48 -3.21 -2.91 5.12
CA ILE A 48 -4.38 -3.29 4.34
C ILE A 48 -5.31 -2.08 4.30
N TRP A 49 -5.61 -1.60 3.10
CA TRP A 49 -6.50 -0.47 2.90
C TRP A 49 -7.93 -0.99 2.71
N LYS A 50 -8.86 -0.51 3.55
CA LYS A 50 -10.26 -0.95 3.50
C LYS A 50 -11.10 -0.19 2.47
N THR A 51 -10.66 1.01 2.10
CA THR A 51 -11.33 1.85 1.11
C THR A 51 -10.30 2.51 0.20
N LEU A 52 -10.72 2.96 -0.98
CA LEU A 52 -9.84 3.57 -1.98
C LEU A 52 -9.35 4.96 -1.55
N GLU A 53 -10.19 5.68 -0.81
CA GLU A 53 -9.91 6.99 -0.20
C GLU A 53 -8.70 6.88 0.74
N ALA A 54 -8.69 5.81 1.56
CA ALA A 54 -7.70 5.59 2.59
C ALA A 54 -6.30 5.31 2.04
N ILE A 55 -6.16 4.91 0.78
CA ILE A 55 -4.86 4.63 0.16
C ILE A 55 -4.16 5.97 -0.11
N PRO A 56 -3.04 6.30 0.57
CA PRO A 56 -2.35 7.56 0.32
C PRO A 56 -1.65 7.56 -1.05
N GLU A 57 -1.40 8.75 -1.59
CA GLU A 57 -0.81 8.96 -2.92
C GLU A 57 0.56 8.26 -3.07
N ARG A 58 1.39 8.34 -2.03
CA ARG A 58 2.72 7.67 -1.98
C ARG A 58 2.70 6.19 -2.34
N GLU A 59 1.58 5.50 -2.10
CA GLU A 59 1.46 4.06 -2.34
C GLU A 59 1.36 3.73 -3.84
N TYR A 60 0.85 4.69 -4.64
CA TYR A 60 0.82 4.63 -6.10
C TYR A 60 2.17 5.08 -6.66
N GLU A 61 2.73 6.17 -6.14
CA GLU A 61 4.00 6.74 -6.63
C GLU A 61 5.13 5.72 -6.55
N ARG A 62 5.24 4.98 -5.44
CA ARG A 62 6.32 3.99 -5.27
C ARG A 62 6.25 2.81 -6.23
N ILE A 63 5.10 2.56 -6.86
CA ILE A 63 4.93 1.54 -7.89
C ILE A 63 4.84 2.16 -9.30
N GLY A 64 5.30 3.41 -9.45
CA GLY A 64 5.35 4.12 -10.73
C GLY A 64 3.98 4.52 -11.26
N ARG A 65 3.02 4.79 -10.38
CA ARG A 65 1.63 5.14 -10.74
C ARG A 65 1.19 6.44 -10.08
N THR A 66 0.14 7.02 -10.65
CA THR A 66 -0.58 8.16 -10.06
C THR A 66 -1.87 7.65 -9.42
N LYS A 67 -2.26 8.20 -8.26
CA LYS A 67 -3.54 7.87 -7.63
C LYS A 67 -4.67 8.32 -8.58
N PRO A 68 -5.55 7.42 -9.03
CA PRO A 68 -6.66 7.81 -9.89
C PRO A 68 -7.68 8.64 -9.11
N ALA A 69 -8.43 9.49 -9.83
CA ALA A 69 -9.60 10.13 -9.26
C ALA A 69 -10.56 9.04 -8.75
N LEU A 70 -11.07 9.22 -7.53
CA LEU A 70 -11.98 8.25 -6.95
C LEU A 70 -13.29 8.26 -7.73
N PRO A 71 -13.90 7.08 -7.97
CA PRO A 71 -15.24 7.04 -8.53
C PRO A 71 -16.19 7.77 -7.58
N VAL A 72 -16.96 8.72 -8.12
CA VAL A 72 -18.01 9.40 -7.37
C VAL A 72 -19.04 8.33 -7.00
N ARG A 73 -19.14 7.97 -5.71
CA ARG A 73 -20.26 7.15 -5.25
C ARG A 73 -21.54 7.96 -5.43
N PRO A 74 -22.55 7.45 -6.15
CA PRO A 74 -23.87 8.07 -6.13
C PRO A 74 -24.35 8.14 -4.68
N VAL A 75 -24.88 9.29 -4.25
CA VAL A 75 -25.64 9.36 -3.01
C VAL A 75 -26.89 8.52 -3.24
N ILE A 76 -26.96 7.35 -2.63
CA ILE A 76 -28.18 6.55 -2.59
C ILE A 76 -29.09 7.28 -1.59
N HIS A 77 -30.04 8.05 -2.11
CA HIS A 77 -31.17 8.50 -1.30
C HIS A 77 -32.05 7.27 -1.05
N ASP A 78 -32.08 6.79 0.19
CA ASP A 78 -33.06 5.79 0.63
C ASP A 78 -34.44 6.49 0.68
N PRO A 79 -35.50 5.92 0.05
CA PRO A 79 -36.84 6.50 0.09
C PRO A 79 -37.50 6.46 1.48
#